data_AF-A0A9E6D271-F1
#
_entry.id   AF-A0A9E6D271-F1
#
_cell.length_a   1.000
_cell.length_b   1.000
_cell.length_c   1.000
_cell.angle_alpha   90.00
_cell.angle_beta   90.00
_cell.angle_gamma   90.00
#
_symmetry.space_group_name_H-M   'P 1'
#
loop_
_entity.id
_entity.type
_entity.pdbx_description
1 polymer ?
#
loop_
_entity_poly.entity_id
_entity_poly.type
_entity_poly.pdbx_seq_one_letter_code
_entity_poly.pdbx_strand_id
1 'polypeptide(L)'
;MLADKQALEDLRRRGIKALPVTIIDDFEVIIGYFPKKLIPALNLNVKVDLSGKTSWLAEKYEKILDAAVRTTAQFTQEQLDTDVPWRPWTVRKTILHIMSFPEVAYLSHKVGSMSQDDMRASDERLEPVYTAAQMAEYGTKVRGDIVAFLNSGNDEAFDREVPAHYGGEVTVVELLNIILSHSTHHLKQVYHYMQTDLGIIPQNPASASDFEGIQTPEALF
;
A
#
# COMPACT_ATOMS: atom_id res chain seq x y z
N MET A 1 3.32 19.13 18.27
CA MET A 1 1.91 18.67 18.30
C MET A 1 1.43 18.65 19.74
N LEU A 2 0.29 19.27 20.03
CA LEU A 2 -0.41 19.06 21.30
C LEU A 2 -1.06 17.67 21.25
N ALA A 3 -0.60 16.74 22.09
CA ALA A 3 -1.22 15.43 22.22
C ALA A 3 -2.45 15.54 23.13
N ASP A 4 -3.63 15.18 22.61
CA ASP A 4 -4.83 15.03 23.41
C ASP A 4 -4.74 13.75 24.25
N LYS A 5 -4.33 13.91 25.52
CA LYS A 5 -4.13 12.79 26.45
C LYS A 5 -5.45 12.07 26.78
N GLN A 6 -6.55 12.80 26.83
CA GLN A 6 -7.85 12.24 27.20
C GLN A 6 -8.39 11.34 26.08
N ALA A 7 -8.27 11.78 24.83
CA ALA A 7 -8.58 10.93 23.67
C ALA A 7 -7.72 9.66 23.64
N LEU A 8 -6.41 9.77 23.88
CA LEU A 8 -5.50 8.61 23.93
C LEU A 8 -5.84 7.62 25.05
N GLU A 9 -6.21 8.10 26.23
CA GLU A 9 -6.65 7.24 27.34
C GLU A 9 -7.97 6.54 27.01
N ASP A 10 -8.91 7.23 26.35
CA ASP A 10 -10.18 6.63 25.95
C ASP A 10 -9.98 5.48 24.95
N LEU A 11 -9.16 5.69 23.92
CA LEU A 11 -8.80 4.65 22.96
C LEU A 11 -8.14 3.44 23.63
N ARG A 12 -7.23 3.68 24.58
CA ARG A 12 -6.55 2.61 25.35
C ARG A 12 -7.55 1.80 26.20
N ARG A 13 -8.49 2.45 26.88
CA ARG A 13 -9.55 1.77 27.67
C ARG A 13 -10.43 0.89 26.80
N ARG A 14 -10.67 1.29 25.55
CA ARG A 14 -11.42 0.52 24.54
C ARG A 14 -10.60 -0.56 23.84
N GLY A 15 -9.30 -0.69 24.16
CA GLY A 15 -8.41 -1.64 23.50
C GLY A 15 -8.08 -1.28 22.04
N ILE A 16 -8.40 -0.06 21.60
CA ILE A 16 -8.13 0.41 20.24
C ILE A 16 -6.66 0.82 20.15
N LYS A 17 -5.93 0.15 19.26
CA LYS A 17 -4.48 0.33 19.08
C LYS A 17 -4.11 0.96 17.74
N ALA A 18 -5.09 1.21 16.88
CA ALA A 18 -4.88 1.66 15.53
C ALA A 18 -5.76 2.86 15.16
N LEU A 19 -5.21 3.70 14.30
CA LEU A 19 -5.80 4.96 13.84
C LEU A 19 -5.64 5.07 12.30
N PRO A 20 -6.51 5.84 11.62
CA PRO A 20 -7.66 6.58 12.17
C PRO A 20 -8.78 5.64 12.64
N VAL A 21 -9.64 6.11 13.54
CA VAL A 21 -10.80 5.36 14.04
C VAL A 21 -12.02 6.27 14.12
N THR A 22 -13.18 5.74 13.75
CA THR A 22 -14.50 6.36 13.94
C THR A 22 -15.24 5.58 15.01
N ILE A 23 -15.73 6.29 16.04
CA ILE A 23 -16.55 5.71 17.12
C ILE A 23 -17.92 6.38 17.07
N ILE A 24 -18.99 5.61 16.92
CA ILE A 24 -20.37 6.09 16.87
C ILE A 24 -21.13 5.53 18.08
N ASP A 25 -21.78 6.44 18.81
CA ASP A 25 -22.59 6.15 20.01
C ASP A 25 -21.89 5.24 21.03
N ASP A 26 -20.57 5.35 21.19
CA ASP A 26 -19.72 4.55 22.08
C ASP A 26 -19.60 3.04 21.80
N PHE A 27 -20.36 2.48 20.85
CA PHE A 27 -20.41 1.04 20.60
C PHE A 27 -19.87 0.64 19.23
N GLU A 28 -20.14 1.43 18.19
CA GLU A 28 -19.69 1.10 16.85
C GLU A 28 -18.30 1.66 16.61
N VAL A 29 -17.32 0.77 16.40
CA VAL A 29 -15.92 1.12 16.20
C VAL A 29 -15.49 0.69 14.81
N ILE A 30 -15.14 1.66 13.97
CA ILE A 30 -14.65 1.44 12.60
C ILE A 30 -13.21 1.94 12.53
N ILE A 31 -12.26 1.03 12.36
CA ILE A 31 -10.83 1.34 12.24
C ILE A 31 -10.48 1.49 10.76
N GLY A 32 -9.75 2.55 10.43
CA GLY A 32 -9.32 2.86 9.07
C GLY A 32 -10.42 3.47 8.19
N TYR A 33 -10.18 3.45 6.88
CA TYR A 33 -11.13 3.92 5.88
C TYR A 33 -11.90 2.72 5.30
N PHE A 34 -13.11 2.48 5.80
CA PHE A 34 -13.99 1.40 5.31
C PHE A 34 -15.37 1.95 4.90
N PRO A 35 -15.50 2.54 3.69
CA PRO A 35 -16.74 3.14 3.19
C PRO A 35 -17.99 2.28 3.36
N LYS A 36 -17.87 0.96 3.13
CA LYS A 36 -18.99 0.02 3.26
C LYS A 36 -19.60 0.02 4.68
N LYS A 37 -18.78 0.20 5.72
CA LYS A 37 -19.25 0.36 7.11
C LYS A 37 -19.53 1.82 7.46
N LEU A 38 -18.70 2.76 7.01
CA LEU A 38 -18.84 4.20 7.33
C LEU A 38 -20.12 4.83 6.78
N ILE A 39 -20.52 4.50 5.55
CA ILE A 39 -21.70 5.10 4.91
C ILE A 39 -23.00 4.78 5.65
N PRO A 40 -23.32 3.50 5.94
CA PRO A 40 -24.52 3.19 6.71
C PRO A 40 -24.42 3.73 8.14
N ALA A 41 -23.26 3.62 8.79
CA ALA A 41 -23.09 4.05 10.18
C ALA A 41 -23.26 5.57 10.36
N LEU A 42 -22.81 6.36 9.38
CA LEU A 42 -22.97 7.82 9.36
C LEU A 42 -24.25 8.28 8.65
N ASN A 43 -25.13 7.36 8.27
CA ASN A 43 -26.38 7.61 7.53
C ASN A 43 -26.19 8.51 6.29
N LEU A 44 -25.11 8.27 5.53
CA LEU A 44 -24.77 9.06 4.36
C LEU A 44 -25.56 8.56 3.15
N ASN A 45 -26.26 9.47 2.46
CA ASN A 45 -26.95 9.16 1.21
C ASN A 45 -25.99 9.24 0.01
N VAL A 46 -24.97 8.38 0.00
CA VAL A 46 -23.96 8.31 -1.06
C VAL A 46 -23.85 6.86 -1.53
N LYS A 47 -23.91 6.64 -2.85
CA LYS A 47 -23.58 5.36 -3.46
C LYS A 47 -22.08 5.33 -3.77
N VAL A 48 -21.35 4.43 -3.14
CA VAL A 48 -19.98 4.13 -3.56
C VAL A 48 -20.07 3.14 -4.70
N ASP A 49 -19.89 3.63 -5.91
CA ASP A 49 -19.69 2.79 -7.07
C ASP A 49 -18.22 2.35 -7.12
N LEU A 50 -17.98 1.05 -6.88
CA LEU A 50 -16.66 0.43 -7.02
C LEU A 50 -16.45 -0.17 -8.41
N SER A 51 -17.49 -0.29 -9.24
CA SER A 51 -17.44 -1.04 -10.51
C SER A 51 -16.51 -0.40 -11.54
N GLY A 52 -16.42 0.95 -11.58
CA GLY A 52 -15.44 1.68 -12.39
C GLY A 52 -14.03 1.77 -11.76
N LYS A 53 -13.85 1.32 -10.51
CA LYS A 53 -12.57 1.46 -9.80
C LYS A 53 -11.56 0.38 -10.15
N THR A 54 -11.98 -0.81 -10.54
CA THR A 54 -11.03 -1.91 -10.83
C THR A 54 -10.20 -1.65 -12.08
N SER A 55 -10.80 -1.12 -13.15
CA SER A 55 -10.07 -0.71 -14.37
C SER A 55 -9.11 0.45 -14.11
N TRP A 56 -9.56 1.46 -13.33
CA TRP A 56 -8.70 2.57 -12.92
C TRP A 56 -7.54 2.08 -12.03
N LEU A 57 -7.82 1.21 -11.05
CA LEU A 57 -6.80 0.59 -10.20
C LEU A 57 -5.81 -0.21 -11.04
N ALA A 58 -6.28 -0.99 -12.02
CA ALA A 58 -5.42 -1.78 -12.90
C ALA A 58 -4.47 -0.87 -13.68
N GLU A 59 -4.98 0.20 -14.27
CA GLU A 59 -4.17 1.20 -14.96
C GLU A 59 -3.12 1.82 -14.03
N LYS A 60 -3.52 2.25 -12.83
CA LYS A 60 -2.60 2.88 -11.88
C LYS A 60 -1.56 1.91 -11.34
N TYR A 61 -1.93 0.67 -11.03
CA TYR A 61 -0.97 -0.36 -10.62
C TYR A 61 0.02 -0.68 -11.73
N GLU A 62 -0.42 -0.77 -12.98
CA GLU A 62 0.47 -0.94 -14.13
C GLU A 62 1.53 0.16 -14.15
N LYS A 63 1.12 1.44 -14.07
CA LYS A 63 2.05 2.58 -14.11
C LYS A 63 3.00 2.63 -12.93
N ILE A 64 2.48 2.50 -11.70
CA ILE A 64 3.27 2.67 -10.48
C ILE A 64 4.25 1.50 -10.28
N LEU A 65 3.82 0.26 -10.52
CA LEU A 65 4.70 -0.90 -10.36
C LEU A 65 5.72 -1.00 -11.51
N ASP A 66 5.34 -0.65 -12.74
CA ASP A 66 6.32 -0.54 -13.83
C ASP A 66 7.38 0.54 -13.54
N ALA A 67 6.97 1.67 -12.97
CA ALA A 67 7.91 2.70 -12.53
C ALA A 67 8.84 2.21 -11.41
N ALA A 68 8.33 1.47 -10.42
CA ALA A 68 9.16 0.87 -9.36
C ALA A 68 10.17 -0.15 -9.92
N VAL A 69 9.75 -0.98 -10.88
CA VAL A 69 10.64 -1.92 -11.60
C VAL A 69 11.74 -1.16 -12.34
N ARG A 70 11.41 -0.14 -13.14
CA ARG A 70 12.41 0.69 -13.83
C ARG A 70 13.35 1.41 -12.88
N THR A 71 12.86 1.79 -11.70
CA THR A 71 13.64 2.48 -10.67
C THR A 71 14.71 1.56 -10.09
N THR A 72 14.36 0.28 -9.86
CA THR A 72 15.28 -0.72 -9.33
C THR A 72 16.55 -0.87 -10.18
N ALA A 73 16.41 -0.86 -11.50
CA ALA A 73 17.52 -1.05 -12.43
C ALA A 73 18.53 0.11 -12.46
N GLN A 74 18.26 1.22 -11.76
CA GLN A 74 19.10 2.41 -11.75
C GLN A 74 20.09 2.46 -10.59
N PHE A 75 19.99 1.53 -9.65
CA PHE A 75 20.90 1.41 -8.51
C PHE A 75 21.99 0.38 -8.78
N THR A 76 23.19 0.65 -8.26
CA THR A 76 24.21 -0.39 -8.11
C THR A 76 23.83 -1.31 -6.94
N GLN A 77 24.41 -2.51 -6.89
CA GLN A 77 24.18 -3.41 -5.75
C GLN A 77 24.62 -2.77 -4.42
N GLU A 78 25.74 -2.05 -4.41
CA GLU A 78 26.23 -1.33 -3.23
C GLU A 78 25.20 -0.30 -2.71
N GLN A 79 24.57 0.45 -3.62
CA GLN A 79 23.52 1.39 -3.25
C GLN A 79 22.25 0.66 -2.76
N LEU A 80 21.88 -0.46 -3.39
CA LEU A 80 20.74 -1.29 -2.96
C LEU A 80 20.92 -1.83 -1.53
N ASP A 81 22.15 -2.13 -1.13
CA ASP A 81 22.48 -2.65 0.19
C ASP A 81 22.65 -1.56 1.27
N THR A 82 22.60 -0.29 0.89
CA THR A 82 22.73 0.84 1.82
C THR A 82 21.40 1.14 2.52
N ASP A 83 21.46 1.58 3.77
CA ASP A 83 20.29 2.02 4.55
C ASP A 83 19.74 3.36 4.06
N VAL A 84 18.41 3.49 4.05
CA VAL A 84 17.75 4.79 3.85
C VAL A 84 17.67 5.57 5.18
N PRO A 85 17.74 6.91 5.17
CA PRO A 85 17.82 7.68 6.41
C PRO A 85 16.51 7.78 7.23
N TRP A 86 15.34 7.51 6.64
CA TRP A 86 14.03 7.71 7.29
C TRP A 86 13.47 6.46 7.98
N ARG A 87 14.07 5.28 7.80
CA ARG A 87 13.61 4.04 8.41
C ARG A 87 14.75 3.01 8.46
N PRO A 88 14.70 2.00 9.35
CA PRO A 88 15.79 1.04 9.52
C PRO A 88 15.80 -0.04 8.43
N TRP A 89 15.69 0.34 7.15
CA TRP A 89 15.66 -0.56 6.00
C TRP A 89 16.70 -0.14 4.97
N THR A 90 17.15 -1.10 4.16
CA THR A 90 17.94 -0.82 2.97
C THR A 90 17.11 -0.23 1.85
N VAL A 91 17.77 0.37 0.85
CA VAL A 91 17.16 0.80 -0.42
C VAL A 91 16.46 -0.40 -1.08
N ARG A 92 17.12 -1.56 -1.13
CA ARG A 92 16.56 -2.81 -1.65
C ARG A 92 15.25 -3.17 -0.98
N LYS A 93 15.25 -3.23 0.37
CA LYS A 93 14.05 -3.59 1.13
C LYS A 93 12.93 -2.57 0.90
N THR A 94 13.27 -1.29 0.83
CA THR A 94 12.31 -0.21 0.55
C THR A 94 11.65 -0.35 -0.83
N ILE A 95 12.43 -0.62 -1.88
CA ILE A 95 11.89 -0.79 -3.23
C ILE A 95 11.11 -2.09 -3.37
N LEU A 96 11.60 -3.20 -2.80
CA LEU A 96 10.86 -4.47 -2.76
C LEU A 96 9.50 -4.29 -2.10
N HIS A 97 9.42 -3.54 -0.99
CA HIS A 97 8.16 -3.27 -0.29
C HIS A 97 7.11 -2.56 -1.16
N ILE A 98 7.53 -1.67 -2.07
CA ILE A 98 6.62 -1.00 -3.03
C ILE A 98 5.86 -2.03 -3.87
N MET A 99 6.49 -3.16 -4.19
CA MET A 99 5.97 -4.21 -5.05
C MET A 99 5.32 -5.34 -4.24
N SER A 100 5.94 -5.76 -3.14
CA SER A 100 5.45 -6.89 -2.34
C SER A 100 4.21 -6.60 -1.54
N PHE A 101 4.04 -5.38 -1.07
CA PHE A 101 2.88 -5.03 -0.27
C PHE A 101 1.57 -5.12 -1.08
N PRO A 102 1.51 -4.66 -2.34
CA PRO A 102 0.43 -4.99 -3.28
C PRO A 102 0.22 -6.50 -3.50
N GLU A 103 1.29 -7.30 -3.56
CA GLU A 103 1.18 -8.76 -3.72
C GLU A 103 0.39 -9.38 -2.56
N VAL A 104 0.77 -9.07 -1.32
CA VAL A 104 0.06 -9.56 -0.13
C VAL A 104 -1.39 -9.07 -0.12
N ALA A 105 -1.63 -7.82 -0.53
CA ALA A 105 -2.96 -7.23 -0.58
C ALA A 105 -3.89 -7.96 -1.55
N TYR A 106 -3.48 -8.22 -2.80
CA TYR A 106 -4.37 -8.93 -3.73
C TYR A 106 -4.51 -10.40 -3.33
N LEU A 107 -3.46 -11.06 -2.83
CA LEU A 107 -3.52 -12.47 -2.39
C LEU A 107 -4.41 -12.69 -1.16
N SER A 108 -4.76 -11.64 -0.42
CA SER A 108 -5.66 -11.70 0.73
C SER A 108 -7.02 -12.32 0.38
N HIS A 109 -7.49 -12.26 -0.87
CA HIS A 109 -8.73 -12.94 -1.28
C HIS A 109 -8.65 -14.47 -1.13
N LYS A 110 -7.44 -15.05 -1.26
CA LYS A 110 -7.17 -16.49 -1.09
C LYS A 110 -6.78 -16.83 0.33
N VAL A 111 -5.88 -16.03 0.92
CA VAL A 111 -5.34 -16.25 2.27
C VAL A 111 -6.41 -16.01 3.34
N GLY A 112 -7.30 -15.04 3.10
CA GLY A 112 -8.33 -14.61 4.04
C GLY A 112 -7.91 -13.48 4.97
N SER A 113 -6.68 -12.96 4.84
CA SER A 113 -6.15 -11.84 5.63
C SER A 113 -5.02 -11.11 4.92
N MET A 114 -4.74 -9.90 5.38
CA MET A 114 -3.46 -9.21 5.19
C MET A 114 -2.94 -8.81 6.57
N SER A 115 -2.55 -9.78 7.39
CA SER A 115 -2.08 -9.58 8.75
C SER A 115 -0.59 -9.23 8.82
N GLN A 116 -0.10 -8.85 10.00
CA GLN A 116 1.33 -8.65 10.24
C GLN A 116 2.14 -9.94 10.04
N ASP A 117 1.53 -11.11 10.32
CA ASP A 117 2.18 -12.40 10.08
C ASP A 117 2.28 -12.71 8.58
N ASP A 118 1.26 -12.35 7.79
CA ASP A 118 1.28 -12.47 6.32
C ASP A 118 2.36 -11.57 5.71
N MET A 119 2.52 -10.36 6.24
CA MET A 119 3.59 -9.43 5.84
C MET A 119 4.97 -10.01 6.18
N ARG A 120 5.16 -10.53 7.39
CA ARG A 120 6.43 -11.15 7.81
C ARG A 120 6.76 -12.37 6.95
N ALA A 121 5.78 -13.22 6.65
CA ALA A 121 5.96 -14.36 5.77
C ALA A 121 6.34 -13.93 4.34
N SER A 122 5.80 -12.80 3.86
CA SER A 122 6.22 -12.22 2.59
C SER A 122 7.66 -11.71 2.64
N ASP A 123 8.06 -11.01 3.70
CA ASP A 123 9.44 -10.56 3.89
C ASP A 123 10.42 -11.75 3.89
N GLU A 124 10.14 -12.79 4.68
CA GLU A 124 10.97 -14.00 4.76
C GLU A 124 11.12 -14.71 3.41
N ARG A 125 10.01 -14.82 2.65
CA ARG A 125 10.02 -15.41 1.30
C ARG A 125 10.87 -14.62 0.31
N LEU A 126 10.95 -13.30 0.48
CA LEU A 126 11.65 -12.40 -0.43
C LEU A 126 13.12 -12.16 -0.05
N GLU A 127 13.60 -12.69 1.08
CA GLU A 127 15.02 -12.61 1.46
C GLU A 127 15.98 -13.02 0.34
N PRO A 128 15.74 -14.10 -0.45
CA PRO A 128 16.61 -14.49 -1.56
C PRO A 128 16.59 -13.54 -2.77
N VAL A 129 15.63 -12.60 -2.85
CA VAL A 129 15.54 -11.61 -3.93
C VAL A 129 16.52 -10.49 -3.64
N TYR A 130 17.72 -10.58 -4.24
CA TYR A 130 18.87 -9.78 -3.82
C TYR A 130 19.32 -8.77 -4.88
N THR A 131 19.39 -9.20 -6.14
CA THR A 131 19.90 -8.35 -7.23
C THR A 131 18.81 -7.51 -7.88
N ALA A 132 19.21 -6.39 -8.49
CA ALA A 132 18.30 -5.53 -9.26
C ALA A 132 17.48 -6.32 -10.31
N ALA A 133 18.12 -7.30 -10.98
CA ALA A 133 17.47 -8.14 -11.99
C ALA A 133 16.38 -9.04 -11.36
N GLN A 134 16.67 -9.68 -10.23
CA GLN A 134 15.70 -10.53 -9.52
C GLN A 134 14.52 -9.69 -8.99
N MET A 135 14.80 -8.50 -8.45
CA MET A 135 13.77 -7.56 -8.01
C MET A 135 12.88 -7.12 -9.18
N ALA A 136 13.47 -6.83 -10.36
CA ALA A 136 12.72 -6.45 -11.55
C ALA A 136 11.85 -7.59 -12.09
N GLU A 137 12.36 -8.82 -12.09
CA GLU A 137 11.59 -10.03 -12.45
C GLU A 137 10.39 -10.22 -11.51
N TYR A 138 10.65 -10.14 -10.19
CA TYR A 138 9.61 -10.22 -9.16
C TYR A 138 8.55 -9.12 -9.35
N GLY A 139 8.97 -7.87 -9.47
CA GLY A 139 8.06 -6.74 -9.66
C GLY A 139 7.23 -6.83 -10.94
N THR A 140 7.84 -7.30 -12.03
CA THR A 140 7.13 -7.52 -13.31
C THR A 140 6.05 -8.59 -13.15
N LYS A 141 6.35 -9.68 -12.44
CA LYS A 141 5.36 -10.72 -12.14
C LYS A 141 4.21 -10.18 -11.30
N VAL A 142 4.51 -9.49 -10.19
CA VAL A 142 3.48 -8.92 -9.31
C VAL A 142 2.59 -7.94 -10.06
N ARG A 143 3.18 -7.06 -10.88
CA ARG A 143 2.43 -6.14 -11.74
C ARG A 143 1.45 -6.88 -12.63
N GLY A 144 1.93 -7.89 -13.37
CA GLY A 144 1.09 -8.70 -14.25
C GLY A 144 -0.04 -9.39 -13.52
N ASP A 145 0.24 -10.00 -12.37
CA ASP A 145 -0.75 -10.71 -11.56
C ASP A 145 -1.86 -9.77 -11.03
N ILE A 146 -1.50 -8.58 -10.53
CA ILE A 146 -2.46 -7.61 -9.99
C ILE A 146 -3.33 -7.03 -11.10
N VAL A 147 -2.73 -6.66 -12.23
CA VAL A 147 -3.47 -6.14 -13.38
C VAL A 147 -4.42 -7.20 -13.92
N ALA A 148 -3.99 -8.46 -14.02
CA ALA A 148 -4.85 -9.57 -14.42
C ALA A 148 -5.98 -9.81 -13.41
N PHE A 149 -5.69 -9.76 -12.11
CA PHE A 149 -6.68 -9.90 -11.05
C PHE A 149 -7.76 -8.80 -11.12
N LEU A 150 -7.35 -7.54 -11.23
CA LEU A 150 -8.28 -6.40 -11.30
C LEU A 150 -9.14 -6.42 -12.58
N ASN A 151 -8.59 -6.93 -13.69
CA ASN A 151 -9.31 -7.09 -14.95
C ASN A 151 -10.13 -8.40 -15.05
N SER A 152 -10.11 -9.24 -14.01
CA SER A 152 -10.74 -10.58 -14.08
C SER A 152 -12.27 -10.55 -14.01
N GLY A 153 -12.88 -9.45 -13.54
CA GLY A 153 -14.31 -9.38 -13.25
C GLY A 153 -14.76 -10.29 -12.09
N ASN A 154 -13.84 -10.68 -11.20
CA ASN A 154 -14.14 -11.53 -10.07
C ASN A 154 -14.67 -10.73 -8.87
N ASP A 155 -15.93 -10.29 -8.98
CA ASP A 155 -16.58 -9.45 -7.96
C ASP A 155 -16.60 -10.12 -6.57
N GLU A 156 -16.74 -11.45 -6.49
CA GLU A 156 -16.68 -12.19 -5.22
C GLU A 156 -15.32 -12.01 -4.52
N ALA A 157 -14.22 -12.07 -5.27
CA ALA A 157 -12.89 -11.84 -4.72
C ALA A 157 -12.66 -10.37 -4.35
N PHE A 158 -13.24 -9.43 -5.11
CA PHE A 158 -13.13 -8.00 -4.84
C PHE A 158 -13.86 -7.59 -3.55
N ASP A 159 -15.08 -8.09 -3.37
CA ASP A 159 -15.96 -7.74 -2.25
C ASP A 159 -15.69 -8.53 -0.97
N ARG A 160 -14.80 -9.53 -1.04
CA ARG A 160 -14.40 -10.31 0.14
C ARG A 160 -13.82 -9.39 1.20
N GLU A 161 -14.41 -9.42 2.39
CA GLU A 161 -13.89 -8.72 3.56
C GLU A 161 -12.76 -9.53 4.20
N VAL A 162 -11.65 -8.85 4.49
CA VAL A 162 -10.46 -9.46 5.09
C VAL A 162 -9.94 -8.57 6.24
N PRO A 163 -9.35 -9.16 7.30
CA PRO A 163 -8.63 -8.41 8.31
C PRO A 163 -7.42 -7.67 7.71
N ALA A 164 -7.29 -6.37 8.02
CA ALA A 164 -6.19 -5.53 7.56
C ALA A 164 -5.04 -5.47 8.57
N HIS A 165 -3.82 -5.21 8.08
CA HIS A 165 -2.60 -5.15 8.89
C HIS A 165 -2.62 -4.02 9.94
N TYR A 166 -3.39 -2.97 9.69
CA TYR A 166 -3.60 -1.85 10.61
C TYR A 166 -4.75 -2.09 11.61
N GLY A 167 -5.36 -3.28 11.63
CA GLY A 167 -6.50 -3.59 12.49
C GLY A 167 -7.83 -3.14 11.87
N GLY A 168 -8.89 -3.93 12.10
CA GLY A 168 -10.17 -3.79 11.41
C GLY A 168 -10.27 -4.67 10.15
N GLU A 169 -11.34 -4.46 9.39
CA GLU A 169 -11.66 -5.21 8.18
C GLU A 169 -11.89 -4.24 7.03
N VAL A 170 -11.71 -4.72 5.81
CA VAL A 170 -11.86 -3.96 4.56
C VAL A 170 -12.08 -4.94 3.42
N THR A 171 -12.73 -4.53 2.32
CA THR A 171 -12.79 -5.39 1.13
C THR A 171 -11.43 -5.48 0.43
N VAL A 172 -11.16 -6.55 -0.30
CA VAL A 172 -9.88 -6.72 -1.04
C VAL A 172 -9.65 -5.55 -2.01
N VAL A 173 -10.68 -5.09 -2.71
CA VAL A 173 -10.53 -3.97 -3.66
C VAL A 173 -10.26 -2.63 -2.97
N GLU A 174 -10.89 -2.37 -1.82
CA GLU A 174 -10.60 -1.17 -1.02
C GLU A 174 -9.19 -1.25 -0.42
N LEU A 175 -8.76 -2.43 0.01
CA LEU A 175 -7.40 -2.67 0.49
C LEU A 175 -6.39 -2.37 -0.61
N LEU A 176 -6.61 -2.85 -1.83
CA LEU A 176 -5.76 -2.52 -2.99
C LEU A 176 -5.70 -1.01 -3.24
N ASN A 177 -6.81 -0.28 -3.12
CA ASN A 177 -6.77 1.17 -3.26
C ASN A 177 -5.90 1.85 -2.18
N ILE A 178 -5.98 1.40 -0.92
CA ILE A 178 -5.12 1.89 0.17
C ILE A 178 -3.65 1.58 -0.12
N ILE A 179 -3.36 0.38 -0.59
CA ILE A 179 -2.00 -0.07 -0.85
C ILE A 179 -1.40 0.60 -2.09
N LEU A 180 -2.19 0.96 -3.11
CA LEU A 180 -1.73 1.78 -4.23
C LEU A 180 -1.24 3.15 -3.74
N SER A 181 -1.99 3.82 -2.87
CA SER A 181 -1.58 5.08 -2.22
C SER A 181 -0.24 4.91 -1.49
N HIS A 182 -0.13 3.84 -0.68
CA HIS A 182 1.07 3.51 0.09
C HIS A 182 2.30 3.27 -0.80
N SER A 183 2.19 2.42 -1.81
CA SER A 183 3.26 2.13 -2.77
C SER A 183 3.69 3.39 -3.53
N THR A 184 2.72 4.22 -3.94
CA THR A 184 3.00 5.49 -4.63
C THR A 184 3.77 6.47 -3.74
N HIS A 185 3.41 6.54 -2.46
CA HIS A 185 4.12 7.39 -1.50
C HIS A 185 5.57 6.95 -1.30
N HIS A 186 5.82 5.64 -1.14
CA HIS A 186 7.19 5.13 -1.04
C HIS A 186 8.00 5.29 -2.34
N LEU A 187 7.37 5.19 -3.50
CA LEU A 187 8.04 5.49 -4.76
C LEU A 187 8.52 6.95 -4.81
N LYS A 188 7.70 7.89 -4.34
CA LYS A 188 8.08 9.31 -4.21
C LYS A 188 9.25 9.51 -3.22
N GLN A 189 9.27 8.79 -2.10
CA GLN A 189 10.40 8.81 -1.16
C GLN A 189 11.69 8.33 -1.81
N VAL A 190 11.64 7.23 -2.57
CA VAL A 190 12.80 6.70 -3.30
C VAL A 190 13.28 7.71 -4.34
N TYR A 191 12.40 8.33 -5.12
CA TYR A 191 12.79 9.37 -6.07
C TYR A 191 13.45 10.57 -5.40
N HIS A 192 12.91 11.02 -4.27
CA HIS A 192 13.54 12.09 -3.49
C HIS A 192 14.95 11.69 -3.08
N TYR A 193 15.11 10.54 -2.44
CA TYR A 193 16.40 10.02 -1.98
C TYR A 193 17.43 9.87 -3.11
N MET A 194 17.01 9.36 -4.27
CA MET A 194 17.87 9.31 -5.45
C MET A 194 18.44 10.69 -5.78
N GLN A 195 17.59 11.71 -5.80
CA GLN A 195 17.98 13.07 -6.21
C GLN A 195 18.80 13.80 -5.14
N THR A 196 18.40 13.69 -3.87
CA THR A 196 18.95 14.52 -2.79
C THR A 196 20.18 13.92 -2.13
N ASP A 197 20.15 12.62 -1.86
CA ASP A 197 21.17 11.96 -1.06
C ASP A 197 22.21 11.25 -1.95
N LEU A 198 21.78 10.72 -3.10
CA LEU A 198 22.66 10.00 -4.02
C LEU A 198 23.10 10.82 -5.24
N GLY A 199 22.47 11.98 -5.49
CA GLY A 199 22.76 12.79 -6.68
C GLY A 199 22.40 12.11 -8.01
N ILE A 200 21.52 11.11 -7.98
CA ILE A 200 21.02 10.36 -9.14
C ILE A 200 19.78 11.06 -9.68
N ILE A 201 19.75 11.35 -10.98
CA ILE A 201 18.55 11.81 -11.67
C ILE A 201 17.74 10.58 -12.11
N PRO A 202 16.51 10.36 -11.62
CA PRO A 202 15.70 9.23 -12.03
C PRO A 202 15.44 9.25 -13.55
N GLN A 203 15.72 8.14 -14.20
CA GLN A 203 15.44 7.91 -15.61
C GLN A 203 14.02 7.36 -15.76
N ASN A 204 13.23 8.01 -16.62
CA ASN A 204 11.84 7.66 -16.90
C ASN A 204 11.00 7.40 -15.62
N PRO A 205 11.00 8.32 -14.63
CA PRO A 205 10.19 8.17 -13.43
C PRO A 205 8.70 8.18 -13.79
N ALA A 206 7.86 7.70 -12.86
CA ALA A 206 6.41 7.94 -12.98
C ALA A 206 6.14 9.45 -13.14
N SER A 207 5.29 9.78 -14.12
CA SER A 207 4.94 11.15 -14.47
C SER A 207 3.87 11.72 -13.53
N ALA A 208 3.66 13.04 -13.59
CA ALA A 208 2.58 13.69 -12.85
C ALA A 208 1.19 13.10 -13.19
N SER A 209 0.95 12.76 -14.47
CA SER A 209 -0.29 12.10 -14.90
C SER A 209 -0.43 10.67 -14.36
N ASP A 210 0.67 9.94 -14.17
CA ASP A 210 0.63 8.62 -13.56
C ASP A 210 0.14 8.72 -12.10
N PHE A 211 0.56 9.76 -11.38
CA PHE A 211 0.13 10.01 -10.00
C PHE A 211 -1.27 10.61 -9.84
N GLU A 212 -1.82 11.20 -10.90
CA GLU A 212 -3.11 11.90 -10.82
C GLU A 212 -4.24 10.98 -10.32
N GLY A 213 -5.01 11.46 -9.35
CA GLY A 213 -6.09 10.70 -8.71
C GLY A 213 -5.63 9.72 -7.62
N ILE A 214 -4.33 9.46 -7.46
CA ILE A 214 -3.80 8.68 -6.34
C ILE A 214 -3.54 9.64 -5.17
N GLN A 215 -4.36 9.54 -4.13
CA GLN A 215 -4.15 10.28 -2.89
C GLN A 215 -2.89 9.76 -2.20
N THR A 216 -1.97 10.63 -1.80
CA THR A 216 -0.80 10.28 -0.97
C THR A 216 -0.63 11.35 0.12
N PRO A 217 -0.02 11.04 1.27
CA PRO A 217 0.32 12.05 2.26
C PRO A 217 1.10 13.23 1.65
N GLU A 218 0.82 14.46 2.13
CA GLU A 218 1.56 15.67 1.72
C GLU A 218 2.99 15.66 2.25
N ALA A 219 3.16 15.28 3.52
CA ALA A 219 4.46 15.08 4.14
C ALA A 219 5.12 13.83 3.53
N LEU A 220 6.38 13.97 3.10
CA LEU A 220 7.11 12.88 2.47
C LEU A 220 7.73 11.91 3.48
N PHE A 221 8.01 12.33 4.71
CA PHE A 221 8.67 11.55 5.77
C PHE A 221 7.97 11.74 7.12
#